data_AF-A0A2D4FEK6-F1
#
_entry.id   AF-A0A2D4FEK6-F1
#
_cell.length_a   1.000
_cell.length_b   1.000
_cell.length_c   1.000
_cell.angle_alpha   90.00
_cell.angle_beta   90.00
_cell.angle_gamma   90.00
#
_symmetry.space_group_name_H-M   'P 1'
#
loop_
_entity.id
_entity.type
_entity.pdbx_description
1 polymer ?
#
loop_
_entity_poly.entity_id
_entity_poly.type
_entity_poly.pdbx_seq_one_letter_code
_entity_poly.pdbx_strand_id
1 'polypeptide(L)'
;MDLRNTELPLEQRAKAALYIGLLAYTGGVGAGSLSTQYIQDMVDILIMPDTSTKVRISVLKGLCSVCYINPVNQNEAAAHHLPEIMLSYLEEDEDSAEADPDVVLVKFWACYLMTVVCCNNMSCIRIFHEIGGQTLEKRLEYLSNMEWFGWPQNYATLMYIFMGYPSTEAYK
;
A
#
# COMPACT_ATOMS: atom_id res chain seq x y z
N MET A 1 7.33 2.93 -22.71
CA MET A 1 6.53 2.72 -21.50
C MET A 1 6.87 3.86 -20.57
N ASP A 2 5.91 4.74 -20.34
CA ASP A 2 6.11 6.00 -19.63
C ASP A 2 4.90 6.20 -18.70
N LEU A 3 5.17 6.45 -17.42
CA LEU A 3 4.15 6.65 -16.39
C LEU A 3 3.31 7.92 -16.66
N ARG A 4 3.95 8.96 -17.20
CA ARG A 4 3.38 10.30 -17.38
C ARG A 4 2.76 10.52 -18.76
N ASN A 5 2.95 9.58 -19.69
CA ASN A 5 2.33 9.67 -21.00
C ASN A 5 0.84 9.36 -20.90
N THR A 6 0.01 10.40 -20.95
CA THR A 6 -1.46 10.33 -20.83
C THR A 6 -2.14 9.76 -22.08
N GLU A 7 -1.43 9.65 -23.21
CA GLU A 7 -1.94 8.98 -24.42
C GLU A 7 -1.90 7.45 -24.30
N LEU A 8 -1.16 6.91 -23.32
CA LEU A 8 -1.08 5.47 -23.06
C LEU A 8 -2.24 4.99 -22.18
N PRO A 9 -2.74 3.76 -22.40
CA PRO A 9 -3.67 3.11 -21.48
C PRO A 9 -3.14 3.02 -20.05
N LEU A 10 -4.02 3.08 -19.06
CA LEU A 10 -3.65 3.02 -17.63
C LEU A 10 -2.84 1.78 -17.28
N GLU A 11 -3.12 0.63 -17.91
CA GLU A 11 -2.38 -0.61 -17.69
C GLU A 11 -0.90 -0.48 -18.09
N GLN A 12 -0.61 0.26 -19.16
CA GLN A 12 0.77 0.48 -19.60
C GLN A 12 1.49 1.46 -18.67
N ARG A 13 0.79 2.48 -18.20
CA ARG A 13 1.32 3.45 -17.22
C ARG A 13 1.57 2.78 -15.86
N ALA A 14 0.66 1.93 -15.40
CA ALA A 14 0.80 1.12 -14.18
C ALA A 14 1.97 0.14 -14.26
N LYS A 15 2.19 -0.47 -15.43
CA LYS A 15 3.36 -1.32 -15.66
C LYS A 15 4.67 -0.51 -15.64
N ALA A 16 4.64 0.76 -16.07
CA ALA A 16 5.76 1.68 -15.89
C ALA A 16 6.02 1.93 -14.39
N ALA A 17 4.98 2.18 -13.59
CA ALA A 17 5.11 2.36 -12.15
C ALA A 17 5.78 1.16 -11.46
N LEU A 18 5.35 -0.06 -11.81
CA LEU A 18 5.95 -1.29 -11.32
C LEU A 18 7.45 -1.37 -11.64
N TYR A 19 7.86 -1.05 -12.87
CA TYR A 19 9.28 -1.10 -13.25
C TYR A 19 10.11 0.01 -12.62
N ILE A 20 9.56 1.21 -12.46
CA ILE A 20 10.21 2.28 -11.70
C ILE A 20 10.47 1.81 -10.27
N GLY A 21 9.48 1.19 -9.62
CA GLY A 21 9.66 0.60 -8.29
C GLY A 21 10.73 -0.49 -8.25
N LEU A 22 10.73 -1.42 -9.21
CA LEU A 22 11.75 -2.48 -9.27
C LEU A 22 13.16 -1.91 -9.43
N LEU A 23 13.32 -0.88 -10.26
CA LEU A 23 14.60 -0.18 -10.43
C LEU A 23 15.00 0.57 -9.16
N ALA A 24 14.07 1.20 -8.46
CA ALA A 24 14.33 1.86 -7.17
C ALA A 24 14.83 0.85 -6.12
N TYR A 25 14.19 -0.32 -6.03
CA TYR A 25 14.52 -1.37 -5.08
C TYR A 25 15.87 -2.03 -5.38
N THR A 26 16.15 -2.34 -6.65
CA THR A 26 17.37 -3.07 -7.05
C THR A 26 18.57 -2.17 -7.37
N GLY A 27 18.32 -0.91 -7.74
CA GLY A 27 19.34 0.05 -8.17
C GLY A 27 20.03 0.81 -7.02
N GLY A 28 19.71 0.48 -5.77
CA GLY A 28 20.30 1.11 -4.58
C GLY A 28 19.86 2.55 -4.36
N VAL A 29 20.57 3.25 -3.47
CA VAL A 29 20.17 4.60 -2.97
C VAL A 29 19.98 5.61 -4.10
N GLY A 30 20.85 5.61 -5.11
CA GLY A 30 20.76 6.56 -6.24
C GLY A 30 19.47 6.40 -7.05
N ALA A 31 19.10 5.16 -7.39
CA ALA A 31 17.84 4.88 -8.09
C ALA A 31 16.63 5.18 -7.19
N GLY A 32 16.73 4.84 -5.89
CA GLY A 32 15.72 5.18 -4.89
C GLY A 32 15.41 6.67 -4.84
N SER A 33 16.42 7.54 -4.79
CA SER A 33 16.25 8.99 -4.80
C SER A 33 15.69 9.54 -6.11
N LEU A 34 16.03 8.96 -7.25
CA LEU A 34 15.48 9.38 -8.54
C LEU A 34 14.00 9.00 -8.69
N SER A 35 13.57 7.93 -8.02
CA SER A 35 12.18 7.46 -8.08
C SER A 35 11.19 8.33 -7.31
N THR A 36 11.67 9.14 -6.35
CA THR A 36 10.85 10.05 -5.53
C THR A 36 9.93 10.93 -6.38
N GLN A 37 10.44 11.44 -7.51
CA GLN A 37 9.69 12.33 -8.38
C GLN A 37 8.41 11.71 -8.98
N TYR A 38 8.30 10.37 -8.99
CA TYR A 38 7.17 9.65 -9.57
C TYR A 38 6.12 9.26 -8.53
N ILE A 39 6.36 9.52 -7.23
CA ILE A 39 5.45 9.11 -6.15
C ILE A 39 4.07 9.74 -6.34
N GLN A 40 4.01 11.06 -6.58
CA GLN A 40 2.74 11.73 -6.84
C GLN A 40 2.02 11.13 -8.06
N ASP A 41 2.72 10.90 -9.17
CA ASP A 41 2.11 10.30 -10.37
C ASP A 41 1.53 8.91 -10.10
N MET A 42 2.21 8.11 -9.27
CA MET A 42 1.71 6.79 -8.85
C MET A 42 0.48 6.92 -7.96
N VAL A 43 0.50 7.83 -7.00
CA VAL A 43 -0.64 8.09 -6.11
C VAL A 43 -1.84 8.60 -6.89
N ASP A 44 -1.64 9.51 -7.84
CA ASP A 44 -2.69 10.04 -8.70
C ASP A 44 -3.41 8.90 -9.45
N ILE A 45 -2.67 7.91 -9.98
CA ILE A 45 -3.28 6.74 -10.63
C ILE A 45 -4.16 5.94 -9.66
N LEU A 46 -3.79 5.80 -8.39
CA LEU A 46 -4.61 5.05 -7.43
C LEU A 46 -5.99 5.69 -7.22
N ILE A 47 -6.10 7.02 -7.34
CA ILE A 47 -7.35 7.76 -7.11
C ILE A 47 -8.10 8.09 -8.40
N MET A 48 -7.59 7.72 -9.58
CA MET A 48 -8.30 7.96 -10.83
C MET A 48 -9.62 7.17 -10.87
N PRO A 49 -10.72 7.78 -11.35
CA PRO A 49 -11.96 7.05 -11.62
C PRO A 49 -11.71 5.84 -12.53
N ASP A 50 -12.50 4.79 -12.33
CA ASP A 50 -12.49 3.56 -13.16
C ASP A 50 -11.15 2.80 -13.19
N THR A 51 -10.26 3.08 -12.23
CA THR A 51 -8.99 2.36 -12.10
C THR A 51 -9.25 0.91 -11.70
N SER A 52 -8.96 -0.02 -12.61
CA SER A 52 -9.13 -1.46 -12.36
C SER A 52 -8.24 -1.98 -11.23
N THR A 53 -8.68 -3.05 -10.56
CA THR A 53 -7.93 -3.73 -9.49
C THR A 53 -6.50 -4.11 -9.93
N LYS A 54 -6.33 -4.60 -11.16
CA LYS A 54 -5.02 -4.96 -11.74
C LYS A 54 -4.08 -3.77 -11.89
N VAL A 55 -4.61 -2.60 -12.26
CA VAL A 55 -3.86 -1.34 -12.30
C VAL A 55 -3.44 -0.95 -10.88
N ARG A 56 -4.38 -0.94 -9.92
CA ARG A 56 -4.10 -0.64 -8.51
C ARG A 56 -2.99 -1.53 -7.95
N ILE A 57 -3.08 -2.85 -8.16
CA ILE A 57 -2.09 -3.82 -7.69
C ILE A 57 -0.69 -3.52 -8.27
N SER A 58 -0.60 -3.18 -9.55
CA SER A 58 0.67 -2.88 -10.20
C SER A 58 1.32 -1.61 -9.65
N VAL A 59 0.50 -0.57 -9.39
CA VAL A 59 0.95 0.68 -8.79
C VAL A 59 1.34 0.50 -7.32
N LEU A 60 0.54 -0.22 -6.53
CA LEU A 60 0.85 -0.54 -5.14
C LEU A 60 2.18 -1.29 -5.00
N LYS A 61 2.42 -2.29 -5.87
CA LYS A 61 3.71 -2.99 -5.95
C LYS A 61 4.87 -2.01 -6.23
N GLY A 62 4.68 -1.11 -7.19
CA GLY A 62 5.64 -0.06 -7.52
C GLY A 62 5.96 0.81 -6.30
N LEU A 63 4.93 1.35 -5.64
CA LEU A 63 5.07 2.18 -4.44
C LEU A 63 5.73 1.43 -3.27
N CYS A 64 5.41 0.15 -3.06
CA CYS A 64 6.10 -0.67 -2.05
C CYS A 64 7.60 -0.70 -2.30
N SER A 65 8.00 -0.93 -3.54
CA SER A 65 9.42 -0.97 -3.92
C SER A 65 10.10 0.40 -3.86
N VAL A 66 9.40 1.48 -4.23
CA VAL A 66 9.91 2.87 -4.12
C VAL A 66 10.13 3.27 -2.65
N CYS A 67 9.24 2.86 -1.74
CA CYS A 67 9.28 3.25 -0.33
C CYS A 67 10.13 2.32 0.55
N TYR A 68 10.56 1.17 0.03
CA TYR A 68 11.27 0.16 0.81
C TYR A 68 12.59 0.67 1.40
N ILE A 69 12.67 0.73 2.74
CA ILE A 69 13.84 1.22 3.50
C ILE A 69 14.32 2.60 2.99
N ASN A 70 13.37 3.46 2.59
CA ASN A 70 13.69 4.80 2.10
C ASN A 70 12.80 5.85 2.79
N PRO A 71 13.25 6.41 3.93
CA PRO A 71 12.43 7.33 4.73
C PRO A 71 12.05 8.62 3.98
N VAL A 72 12.87 9.06 3.03
CA VAL A 72 12.52 10.20 2.18
C VAL A 72 11.30 9.87 1.34
N ASN A 73 11.29 8.72 0.68
CA ASN A 73 10.17 8.29 -0.16
C ASN A 73 8.93 7.94 0.66
N GLN A 74 9.10 7.33 1.85
CA GLN A 74 7.98 7.05 2.75
C GLN A 74 7.26 8.35 3.15
N ASN A 75 8.02 9.38 3.55
CA ASN A 75 7.47 10.67 3.94
C ASN A 75 6.86 11.44 2.75
N GLU A 76 7.50 11.35 1.58
CA GLU A 76 6.97 11.94 0.35
C GLU A 76 5.62 11.31 -0.02
N ALA A 77 5.52 9.98 0.03
CA ALA A 77 4.26 9.30 -0.23
C ALA A 77 3.18 9.68 0.79
N ALA A 78 3.55 9.80 2.07
CA ALA A 78 2.65 10.27 3.10
C ALA A 78 2.14 11.71 2.84
N ALA A 79 2.99 12.59 2.32
CA ALA A 79 2.63 13.96 1.97
C ALA A 79 1.64 14.06 0.80
N HIS A 80 1.57 13.05 -0.06
CA HIS A 80 0.62 12.96 -1.18
C HIS A 80 -0.64 12.16 -0.84
N HIS A 81 -1.10 12.18 0.42
CA HIS A 81 -2.35 11.52 0.85
C HIS A 81 -2.38 9.98 0.74
N LEU A 82 -1.21 9.33 0.65
CA LEU A 82 -1.16 7.87 0.63
C LEU A 82 -1.89 7.23 1.83
N PRO A 83 -1.79 7.73 3.08
CA PRO A 83 -2.46 7.13 4.23
C PRO A 83 -3.98 7.05 4.07
N GLU A 84 -4.61 8.14 3.64
CA GLU A 84 -6.05 8.22 3.40
C GLU A 84 -6.49 7.23 2.31
N ILE A 85 -5.71 7.11 1.23
CA ILE A 85 -5.97 6.16 0.15
C ILE A 85 -5.87 4.72 0.65
N MET A 86 -4.84 4.39 1.44
CA MET A 86 -4.69 3.04 1.98
C MET A 86 -5.87 2.67 2.89
N LEU A 87 -6.30 3.58 3.77
CA LEU A 87 -7.48 3.35 4.60
C LEU A 87 -8.74 3.10 3.78
N SER A 88 -8.96 3.90 2.72
CA SER A 88 -10.13 3.71 1.85
C SER A 88 -10.16 2.32 1.21
N TYR A 89 -9.00 1.77 0.82
CA TYR A 89 -8.91 0.41 0.27
C TYR A 89 -9.19 -0.68 1.30
N LEU A 90 -8.90 -0.45 2.58
CA LEU A 90 -9.27 -1.40 3.64
C LEU A 90 -10.77 -1.39 3.95
N GLU A 91 -11.46 -0.31 3.59
CA GLU A 91 -12.88 -0.12 3.86
C GLU A 91 -13.80 -0.59 2.73
N GLU A 92 -13.28 -0.85 1.52
CA GLU A 92 -14.08 -1.31 0.37
C GLU A 92 -14.89 -2.59 0.73
N ASP A 93 -16.21 -2.54 0.49
CA ASP A 93 -17.25 -3.42 1.07
C ASP A 93 -17.18 -4.92 0.68
N GLU A 94 -16.19 -5.35 -0.10
CA GLU A 94 -16.01 -6.76 -0.46
C GLU A 94 -15.22 -7.52 0.62
N ASP A 95 -15.89 -7.78 1.74
CA ASP A 95 -15.40 -8.60 2.86
C ASP A 95 -16.09 -9.99 2.93
N SER A 96 -16.77 -10.41 1.85
CA SER A 96 -17.47 -11.70 1.81
C SER A 96 -16.55 -12.84 1.34
N ALA A 97 -16.91 -14.08 1.68
CA ALA A 97 -16.22 -15.27 1.16
C ALA A 97 -16.34 -15.45 -0.38
N GLU A 98 -17.15 -14.61 -1.03
CA GLU A 98 -17.38 -14.55 -2.47
C GLU A 98 -16.74 -13.30 -3.12
N ALA A 99 -15.99 -12.51 -2.34
CA ALA A 99 -15.30 -11.32 -2.81
C ALA A 99 -14.36 -11.63 -3.99
N ASP A 100 -14.20 -10.66 -4.90
CA ASP A 100 -13.29 -10.81 -6.02
C ASP A 100 -11.86 -11.02 -5.47
N PRO A 101 -11.16 -12.12 -5.85
CA PRO A 101 -9.79 -12.36 -5.43
C PRO A 101 -8.85 -11.17 -5.70
N ASP A 102 -9.11 -10.40 -6.75
CA ASP A 102 -8.31 -9.22 -7.08
C ASP A 102 -8.55 -8.07 -6.07
N VAL A 103 -9.75 -7.94 -5.48
CA VAL A 103 -10.04 -6.93 -4.44
C VAL A 103 -9.37 -7.29 -3.11
N VAL A 104 -9.43 -8.57 -2.73
CA VAL A 104 -8.66 -9.07 -1.56
C VAL A 104 -7.17 -8.81 -1.76
N LEU A 105 -6.66 -8.99 -2.98
CA LEU A 105 -5.26 -8.72 -3.31
C LEU A 105 -4.91 -7.22 -3.22
N VAL A 106 -5.83 -6.31 -3.53
CA VAL A 106 -5.64 -4.86 -3.29
C VAL A 106 -5.48 -4.58 -1.80
N LYS A 107 -6.35 -5.10 -0.94
CA LYS A 107 -6.28 -4.95 0.53
C LYS A 107 -4.95 -5.49 1.07
N PHE A 108 -4.53 -6.65 0.58
CA PHE A 108 -3.22 -7.23 0.88
C PHE A 108 -2.08 -6.23 0.59
N TRP A 109 -2.03 -5.71 -0.65
CA TRP A 109 -0.95 -4.81 -1.06
C TRP A 109 -1.02 -3.46 -0.34
N ALA A 110 -2.21 -3.01 0.03
CA ALA A 110 -2.40 -1.86 0.89
C ALA A 110 -1.79 -2.09 2.28
N CYS A 111 -2.12 -3.20 2.96
CA CYS A 111 -1.51 -3.53 4.26
C CYS A 111 0.01 -3.68 4.17
N TYR A 112 0.52 -4.28 3.09
CA TYR A 112 1.96 -4.37 2.87
C TYR A 112 2.61 -3.00 2.68
N LEU A 113 2.02 -2.13 1.85
CA LEU A 113 2.51 -0.77 1.65
C LEU A 113 2.48 0.04 2.95
N MET A 114 1.40 -0.06 3.73
CA MET A 114 1.28 0.54 5.06
C MET A 114 2.43 0.09 5.98
N THR A 115 2.73 -1.22 6.00
CA THR A 115 3.85 -1.77 6.77
C THR A 115 5.19 -1.23 6.28
N VAL A 116 5.39 -1.14 4.96
CA VAL A 116 6.61 -0.60 4.35
C VAL A 116 6.83 0.86 4.71
N VAL A 117 5.79 1.71 4.66
CA VAL A 117 5.93 3.14 4.96
C VAL A 117 6.04 3.43 6.45
N CYS A 118 5.50 2.55 7.31
CA CYS A 118 5.62 2.67 8.76
C CYS A 118 6.93 2.10 9.31
N CYS A 119 7.60 1.20 8.59
CA CYS A 119 8.83 0.56 9.05
C CYS A 119 9.92 1.60 9.33
N ASN A 120 10.34 1.68 10.60
CA ASN A 120 11.27 2.69 11.12
C ASN A 120 10.81 4.16 10.92
N ASN A 121 9.51 4.40 10.77
CA ASN A 121 8.95 5.72 10.51
C ASN A 121 7.75 6.00 11.43
N MET A 122 8.06 6.52 12.63
CA MET A 122 7.06 6.87 13.63
C MET A 122 6.09 7.97 13.17
N SER A 123 6.51 8.85 12.26
CA SER A 123 5.64 9.89 11.71
C SER A 123 4.50 9.26 10.92
N CYS A 124 4.80 8.28 10.04
CA CYS A 124 3.77 7.54 9.31
C CYS A 124 2.86 6.75 10.24
N ILE A 125 3.41 6.08 11.26
CA ILE A 125 2.60 5.35 12.26
C ILE A 125 1.60 6.30 12.92
N ARG A 126 2.06 7.47 13.38
CA ARG A 126 1.20 8.47 14.01
C ARG A 126 0.11 8.96 13.06
N ILE A 127 0.44 9.24 11.80
CA ILE A 127 -0.54 9.67 10.81
C ILE A 127 -1.65 8.64 10.69
N PHE A 128 -1.32 7.38 10.40
CA PHE A 128 -2.32 6.30 10.29
C PHE A 128 -3.19 6.16 11.54
N HIS A 129 -2.61 6.28 12.72
CA HIS A 129 -3.37 6.25 13.98
C HIS A 129 -4.33 7.45 14.09
N GLU A 130 -3.88 8.66 13.76
CA GLU A 130 -4.67 9.90 13.82
C GLU A 130 -5.84 9.87 12.84
N ILE A 131 -5.62 9.42 11.59
CA ILE A 131 -6.66 9.40 10.55
C ILE A 131 -7.59 8.18 10.66
N GLY A 132 -7.05 7.01 11.03
CA GLY A 132 -7.80 5.75 11.02
C GLY A 132 -8.53 5.45 12.32
N GLY A 133 -8.02 5.93 13.46
CA GLY A 133 -8.62 5.75 14.77
C GLY A 133 -9.05 4.30 15.05
N GLN A 134 -10.25 4.14 15.65
CA GLN A 134 -10.83 2.83 15.95
C GLN A 134 -11.27 2.05 14.70
N THR A 135 -11.52 2.74 13.58
CA THR A 135 -11.91 2.07 12.33
C THR A 135 -10.74 1.23 11.80
N LEU A 136 -9.53 1.80 11.82
CA LEU A 136 -8.33 1.08 11.42
C LEU A 136 -8.06 -0.14 12.30
N GLU A 137 -8.22 -0.02 13.62
CA GLU A 137 -8.07 -1.15 14.55
C GLU A 137 -8.98 -2.32 14.18
N LYS A 138 -10.30 -2.06 14.04
CA LYS A 138 -11.28 -3.08 13.69
C LYS A 138 -11.02 -3.71 12.31
N ARG A 139 -10.62 -2.89 11.34
CA ARG A 139 -10.32 -3.37 9.98
C ARG A 139 -9.09 -4.27 9.96
N LEU A 140 -8.00 -3.87 10.63
CA LEU A 140 -6.81 -4.69 10.73
C LEU A 140 -7.05 -5.97 11.54
N GLU A 141 -7.84 -5.91 12.62
CA GLU A 141 -8.26 -7.09 13.38
C GLU A 141 -8.99 -8.09 12.48
N TYR A 142 -10.00 -7.62 11.73
CA TYR A 142 -10.75 -8.45 10.80
C TYR A 142 -9.83 -9.07 9.73
N LEU A 143 -9.03 -8.25 9.03
CA LEU A 143 -8.14 -8.68 7.95
C LEU A 143 -7.04 -9.63 8.45
N SER A 144 -6.59 -9.49 9.70
CA SER A 144 -5.60 -10.38 10.32
C SER A 144 -6.08 -11.82 10.51
N ASN A 145 -7.40 -12.02 10.59
CA ASN A 145 -8.03 -13.33 10.74
C ASN A 145 -8.39 -14.00 9.40
N MET A 146 -8.20 -13.31 8.28
CA MET A 146 -8.41 -13.88 6.95
C MET A 146 -7.22 -14.75 6.51
N GLU A 147 -7.51 -15.83 5.79
CA GLU A 147 -6.47 -16.65 5.16
C GLU A 147 -5.94 -15.97 3.88
N TRP A 148 -4.67 -15.57 3.91
CA TRP A 148 -4.02 -14.90 2.79
C TRP A 148 -3.21 -15.91 1.97
N PHE A 149 -3.88 -16.57 1.03
CA PHE A 149 -3.26 -17.62 0.22
C PHE A 149 -2.06 -17.11 -0.58
N GLY A 150 -0.95 -17.85 -0.54
CA GLY A 150 0.26 -17.55 -1.32
C GLY A 150 1.25 -16.58 -0.67
N TRP A 151 0.99 -16.12 0.56
CA TRP A 151 1.89 -15.23 1.29
C TRP A 151 2.40 -15.87 2.59
N PRO A 152 3.68 -15.66 2.94
CA PRO A 152 4.27 -16.27 4.14
C PRO A 152 3.76 -15.64 5.44
N GLN A 153 3.27 -14.40 5.39
CA GLN A 153 2.79 -13.64 6.55
C GLN A 153 1.55 -12.82 6.17
N ASN A 154 0.63 -12.65 7.11
CA ASN A 154 -0.48 -11.72 7.00
C ASN A 154 -0.01 -10.31 7.40
N TYR A 155 0.14 -9.41 6.43
CA TYR A 155 0.62 -8.05 6.71
C TYR A 155 -0.39 -7.18 7.46
N ALA A 156 -1.69 -7.54 7.49
CA ALA A 156 -2.62 -6.89 8.40
C ALA A 156 -2.28 -7.20 9.85
N THR A 157 -1.83 -8.43 10.17
CA THR A 157 -1.32 -8.79 11.49
C THR A 157 -0.08 -7.97 11.86
N LEU A 158 0.88 -7.84 10.94
CA LEU A 158 2.08 -7.03 11.19
C LEU A 158 1.73 -5.55 11.42
N MET A 159 0.82 -5.02 10.61
CA MET A 159 0.37 -3.65 10.73
C MET A 159 -0.41 -3.41 12.04
N TYR A 160 -1.23 -4.38 12.47
CA TYR A 160 -1.92 -4.36 13.76
C TYR A 160 -0.93 -4.27 14.93
N ILE A 161 0.16 -5.05 14.87
CA ILE A 161 1.25 -5.03 15.86
C ILE A 161 2.02 -3.69 15.81
N PHE A 162 2.34 -3.17 14.61
CA PHE A 162 3.01 -1.89 14.44
C PHE A 162 2.21 -0.71 15.01
N MET A 163 0.89 -0.79 14.95
CA MET A 163 -0.01 0.18 15.57
C MET A 163 -0.08 0.06 17.10
N GLY A 164 0.50 -0.99 17.69
CA GLY A 164 0.49 -1.22 19.13
C GLY A 164 -0.89 -1.61 19.67
N TYR A 165 -1.78 -2.12 18.81
CA TYR A 165 -3.10 -2.58 19.24
C TYR A 165 -2.98 -3.87 20.08
N PRO A 166 -3.86 -4.04 21.08
CA PRO A 166 -3.77 -5.18 21.99
C PRO A 166 -4.03 -6.49 21.24
N SER A 167 -3.04 -7.38 21.21
CA SER A 167 -3.18 -8.70 20.59
C SER A 167 -4.38 -9.45 21.16
N THR A 168 -5.20 -10.03 20.28
CA THR A 168 -6.31 -10.93 20.62
C THR A 168 -5.86 -12.32 21.07
N GLU A 169 -4.63 -12.47 21.60
CA GLU A 169 -4.19 -13.70 22.30
C GLU A 169 -4.74 -13.78 23.74
N ALA A 170 -6.03 -13.45 23.89
CA ALA A 170 -6.86 -13.95 24.96
C ALA A 170 -8.01 -14.69 24.27
N TYR A 171 -8.04 -16.02 24.39
CA TYR A 171 -9.00 -16.98 23.81
C TYR A 171 -8.65 -17.57 22.43
N LYS A 172 -7.58 -18.38 22.38
CA LYS A 172 -7.60 -19.67 21.68
C LYS A 172 -6.96 -20.74 22.56
#